data_AF-A0A6P5JY78-F1
#
_entry.id   AF-A0A6P5JY78-F1
#
_cell.length_a   1.000
_cell.length_b   1.000
_cell.length_c   1.000
_cell.angle_alpha   90.00
_cell.angle_beta   90.00
_cell.angle_gamma   90.00
#
_symmetry.space_group_name_H-M   'P 1'
#
loop_
_entity.id
_entity.type
_entity.pdbx_description
1 polymer ?
#
loop_
_entity_poly.entity_id
_entity_poly.type
_entity_poly.pdbx_seq_one_letter_code
_entity_poly.pdbx_strand_id
1 'polypeptide(L)'
;MLAQGPLRGALQFSPAPPRGLGLQRPSQSRSPNPSKSFSLRVRLEETGEIYRLSSCHGDTTVRELKEELDLMAGIPFHFQCILYLDQGILMDESTLGFHDVVPGGILSMCIWHQDGWQELVLAAMEGDTSKLSCLGVTEDSLYRTPHSTLLRAEKYKEWIADRAFVALYIATHRGHTEAVRFLLENGANCLAKTPVGRTALHVAAAMGHVSCINLLLDYDAVLSEKDLKGETPIEIARRLKRTAMNLVLWRRRGASTPGRRSK
;
A
#
# COMPACT_ATOMS: atom_id res chain seq x y z
N MET A 1 72.83 -12.81 19.22
CA MET A 1 72.63 -12.08 20.51
C MET A 1 71.20 -12.37 20.95
N LEU A 2 70.97 -13.34 21.84
CA LEU A 2 71.02 -13.22 23.33
C LEU A 2 70.00 -12.16 23.81
N ALA A 3 69.04 -12.39 24.72
CA ALA A 3 68.80 -13.41 25.75
C ALA A 3 67.27 -13.38 26.12
N GLN A 4 66.55 -14.49 26.40
CA GLN A 4 66.39 -15.20 27.69
C GLN A 4 66.31 -14.28 28.93
N GLY A 5 65.13 -14.03 29.52
CA GLY A 5 64.51 -14.77 30.66
C GLY A 5 64.31 -13.80 31.86
N PRO A 6 63.80 -14.18 33.06
CA PRO A 6 62.97 -15.33 33.47
C PRO A 6 61.79 -14.99 34.43
N LEU A 7 61.08 -16.06 34.83
CA LEU A 7 60.02 -16.18 35.85
C LEU A 7 60.50 -15.97 37.31
N ARG A 8 59.60 -15.51 38.21
CA ARG A 8 59.49 -15.77 39.68
C ARG A 8 58.15 -15.13 40.14
N GLY A 9 57.16 -15.79 40.75
CA GLY A 9 57.16 -16.61 41.98
C GLY A 9 57.09 -15.68 43.21
N ALA A 10 56.20 -15.77 44.20
CA ALA A 10 55.22 -16.77 44.60
C ALA A 10 54.39 -16.26 45.84
N LEU A 11 53.42 -17.07 46.29
CA LEU A 11 52.82 -17.19 47.65
C LEU A 11 51.72 -16.17 48.05
N GLN A 12 50.43 -16.55 48.02
CA GLN A 12 49.61 -17.29 49.02
C GLN A 12 48.95 -16.37 50.06
N PHE A 13 47.60 -16.32 50.07
CA PHE A 13 46.74 -16.32 51.26
C PHE A 13 45.29 -16.65 50.86
N SER A 14 44.74 -17.74 51.41
CA SER A 14 43.29 -18.00 51.64
C SER A 14 43.08 -17.93 53.16
N PRO A 15 41.88 -17.66 53.77
CA PRO A 15 40.56 -18.19 53.36
C PRO A 15 39.27 -17.37 53.70
N ALA A 16 38.13 -17.90 53.23
CA ALA A 16 36.74 -17.89 53.77
C ALA A 16 35.84 -16.62 53.70
N PRO A 17 34.49 -16.79 53.63
CA PRO A 17 33.57 -15.89 52.91
C PRO A 17 32.71 -14.98 53.81
N PRO A 18 32.03 -13.95 53.27
CA PRO A 18 30.82 -13.42 53.87
C PRO A 18 29.57 -13.91 53.15
N ARG A 19 28.60 -14.28 53.99
CA ARG A 19 27.26 -14.74 53.69
C ARG A 19 26.44 -13.65 52.97
N GLY A 20 25.64 -14.11 52.01
CA GLY A 20 24.25 -13.69 51.80
C GLY A 20 24.00 -12.25 51.38
N LEU A 21 23.48 -12.10 50.16
CA LEU A 21 22.15 -11.53 49.94
C LEU A 21 21.71 -11.96 48.54
N GLY A 22 20.70 -12.82 48.49
CA GLY A 22 20.10 -13.28 47.25
C GLY A 22 19.43 -12.12 46.55
N LEU A 23 19.99 -11.69 45.43
CA LEU A 23 19.25 -11.02 44.37
C LEU A 23 19.07 -12.03 43.27
N GLN A 24 17.99 -12.81 43.38
CA GLN A 24 17.45 -13.57 42.27
C GLN A 24 17.26 -12.59 41.11
N ARG A 25 18.04 -12.74 40.03
CA ARG A 25 17.64 -12.19 38.73
C ARG A 25 16.33 -12.87 38.39
N PRO A 26 15.23 -12.15 38.14
CA PRO A 26 14.07 -12.80 37.58
C PRO A 26 14.44 -13.22 36.17
N SER A 27 14.73 -14.50 35.98
CA SER A 27 14.61 -15.19 34.71
C SER A 27 13.13 -15.15 34.32
N GLN A 28 12.69 -14.02 33.78
CA GLN A 28 11.42 -13.97 33.07
C GLN A 28 11.64 -14.74 31.77
N SER A 29 11.30 -16.02 31.80
CA SER A 29 10.82 -16.73 30.63
C SER A 29 9.62 -15.94 30.10
N ARG A 30 9.89 -14.97 29.23
CA ARG A 30 8.86 -14.21 28.53
C ARG A 30 8.26 -15.18 27.52
N SER A 31 7.24 -15.91 27.96
CA SER A 31 6.27 -16.47 27.03
C SER A 31 5.81 -15.33 26.11
N PRO A 32 5.71 -15.54 24.79
CA PRO A 32 5.13 -14.53 23.91
C PRO A 32 3.67 -14.40 24.34
N ASN A 33 3.37 -13.36 25.12
CA ASN A 33 1.99 -12.95 25.36
C ASN A 33 1.33 -12.72 24.00
N PRO A 34 0.10 -13.18 23.77
CA PRO A 34 -0.63 -12.84 22.55
C PRO A 34 -0.64 -11.31 22.44
N SER A 35 -0.04 -10.81 21.36
CA SER A 35 0.19 -9.40 21.11
C SER A 35 -1.14 -8.66 21.23
N LYS A 36 -1.29 -7.84 22.28
CA LYS A 36 -2.47 -6.98 22.43
C LYS A 36 -2.55 -6.13 21.17
N SER A 37 -3.58 -6.33 20.37
CA SER A 37 -3.85 -5.46 19.24
C SER A 37 -4.11 -4.05 19.75
N PHE A 38 -3.66 -3.06 19.01
CA PHE A 38 -3.92 -1.67 19.29
C PHE A 38 -4.37 -0.94 18.03
N SER A 39 -4.98 0.21 18.25
CA SER A 39 -5.41 1.08 17.15
C SER A 39 -4.37 2.14 16.84
N LEU A 40 -4.29 2.51 15.57
CA LEU A 40 -3.46 3.60 15.07
C LEU A 40 -4.27 4.52 14.17
N ARG A 41 -3.76 5.74 14.03
CA ARG A 41 -4.23 6.71 13.05
C ARG A 41 -3.10 7.03 12.10
N VAL A 42 -3.42 7.14 10.81
CA VAL A 42 -2.46 7.54 9.78
C VAL A 42 -3.05 8.76 9.09
N ARG A 43 -2.34 9.88 9.14
CA ARG A 43 -2.73 11.13 8.47
C ARG A 43 -2.01 11.22 7.13
N LEU A 44 -2.76 11.33 6.03
CA LEU A 44 -2.19 11.73 4.76
C LEU A 44 -1.91 13.23 4.79
N GLU A 45 -0.65 13.63 4.67
CA GLU A 45 -0.24 15.02 4.86
C GLU A 45 -0.78 15.95 3.76
N GLU A 46 -0.85 15.47 2.53
CA GLU A 46 -1.27 16.28 1.38
C GLU A 46 -2.76 16.63 1.41
N THR A 47 -3.63 15.77 1.95
CA THR A 47 -5.09 16.01 2.02
C THR A 47 -5.61 16.23 3.43
N GLY A 48 -4.83 15.88 4.45
CA GLY A 48 -5.26 15.89 5.86
C GLY A 48 -6.21 14.74 6.23
N GLU A 49 -6.50 13.80 5.31
CA GLU A 49 -7.34 12.64 5.59
C GLU A 49 -6.72 11.74 6.67
N ILE A 50 -7.55 11.20 7.56
CA ILE A 50 -7.09 10.34 8.66
C ILE A 50 -7.71 8.95 8.53
N TYR A 51 -6.86 7.95 8.36
CA TYR A 51 -7.22 6.53 8.31
C TYR A 51 -7.06 5.90 9.68
N ARG A 52 -8.03 5.08 10.10
CA ARG A 52 -8.03 4.38 11.39
C ARG A 52 -7.82 2.90 11.20
N LEU A 53 -6.78 2.37 11.83
CA LEU A 53 -6.43 0.96 11.79
C LEU A 53 -6.67 0.39 13.19
N SER A 54 -7.39 -0.72 13.30
CA SER A 54 -7.81 -1.28 14.59
C SER A 54 -7.09 -2.58 14.98
N SER A 55 -6.28 -3.13 14.08
CA SER A 55 -5.73 -4.48 14.17
C SER A 55 -4.20 -4.48 14.06
N CYS A 56 -3.54 -3.45 14.60
CA CYS A 56 -2.09 -3.36 14.59
C CYS A 56 -1.51 -4.11 15.79
N HIS A 57 -0.36 -4.74 15.59
CA HIS A 57 0.40 -5.41 16.63
C HIS A 57 1.83 -4.86 16.65
N GLY A 58 2.56 -5.10 17.75
CA GLY A 58 3.95 -4.61 17.87
C GLY A 58 4.90 -5.28 16.86
N ASP A 59 4.55 -6.49 16.42
CA ASP A 59 5.23 -7.26 15.38
C ASP A 59 4.74 -6.97 13.97
N THR A 60 3.68 -6.16 13.80
CA THR A 60 3.25 -5.70 12.46
C THR A 60 4.37 -4.93 11.80
N THR A 61 4.71 -5.32 10.58
CA THR A 61 5.72 -4.64 9.76
C THR A 61 5.15 -3.37 9.15
N VAL A 62 6.03 -2.41 8.83
CA VAL A 62 5.63 -1.20 8.10
C VAL A 62 5.10 -1.57 6.71
N ARG A 63 5.64 -2.62 6.07
CA ARG A 63 5.09 -3.17 4.82
C ARG A 63 3.63 -3.60 4.99
N GLU A 64 3.31 -4.45 5.96
CA GLU A 64 1.94 -4.92 6.21
C GLU A 64 0.99 -3.74 6.48
N LEU A 65 1.45 -2.74 7.25
CA LEU A 65 0.72 -1.50 7.48
C LEU A 65 0.39 -0.77 6.16
N LYS A 66 1.38 -0.59 5.28
CA LYS A 66 1.20 0.10 3.98
C LYS A 66 0.29 -0.69 3.03
N GLU A 67 0.35 -2.02 3.05
CA GLU A 67 -0.56 -2.89 2.28
C GLU A 67 -2.02 -2.82 2.76
N GLU A 68 -2.24 -2.64 4.07
CA GLU A 68 -3.56 -2.37 4.62
C GLU A 68 -4.07 -0.99 4.18
N LEU A 69 -3.22 0.03 4.25
CA LEU A 69 -3.52 1.39 3.80
C LEU A 69 -3.76 1.50 2.30
N ASP A 70 -3.16 0.64 1.47
CA ASP A 70 -3.30 0.65 0.00
C ASP A 70 -4.78 0.69 -0.44
N LEU A 71 -5.63 -0.16 0.16
CA LEU A 71 -7.06 -0.19 -0.17
C LEU A 71 -7.84 0.95 0.48
N MET A 72 -7.40 1.42 1.65
CA MET A 72 -8.12 2.44 2.43
C MET A 72 -7.89 3.85 1.88
N ALA A 73 -6.64 4.15 1.52
CA ALA A 73 -6.23 5.42 0.96
C ALA A 73 -6.37 5.46 -0.57
N GLY A 74 -6.38 4.28 -1.21
CA GLY A 74 -6.40 4.16 -2.66
C GLY A 74 -5.08 4.50 -3.32
N ILE A 75 -3.99 4.48 -2.56
CA ILE A 75 -2.64 4.83 -3.02
C ILE A 75 -1.79 3.56 -2.94
N PRO A 76 -1.22 3.08 -4.06
CA PRO A 76 -0.37 1.88 -4.03
C PRO A 76 0.77 2.00 -3.02
N PHE A 77 1.02 0.94 -2.26
CA PHE A 77 1.89 1.01 -1.07
C PHE A 77 3.30 1.55 -1.33
N HIS A 78 3.86 1.32 -2.52
CA HIS A 78 5.21 1.76 -2.89
C HIS A 78 5.32 3.28 -3.09
N PHE A 79 4.19 3.99 -3.19
CA PHE A 79 4.15 5.45 -3.17
C PHE A 79 3.93 6.03 -1.77
N GLN A 80 3.71 5.20 -0.75
CA GLN A 80 3.47 5.65 0.61
C GLN A 80 4.79 5.77 1.39
N CYS A 81 5.06 6.97 1.93
CA CYS A 81 6.12 7.22 2.90
C CYS A 81 5.49 7.33 4.29
N ILE A 82 5.79 6.41 5.20
CA ILE A 82 5.30 6.48 6.59
C ILE A 82 6.37 7.10 7.46
N LEU A 83 5.98 8.08 8.28
CA LEU A 83 6.82 8.76 9.24
C LEU A 83 6.19 8.68 10.63
N TYR A 84 7.04 8.66 11.64
CA TYR A 84 6.63 8.75 13.04
C TYR A 84 7.56 9.67 13.82
N LEU A 85 6.98 10.73 14.38
CA LEU A 85 7.70 11.74 15.15
C LEU A 85 8.94 12.26 14.38
N ASP A 86 10.12 12.20 14.99
CA ASP A 86 11.41 12.64 14.46
C ASP A 86 12.27 11.50 13.88
N GLN A 87 11.73 10.29 13.74
CA GLN A 87 12.48 9.11 13.29
C GLN A 87 12.73 9.06 11.78
N GLY A 88 12.14 9.98 11.00
CA GLY A 88 12.19 9.96 9.55
C GLY A 88 11.27 8.90 8.93
N ILE A 89 11.64 8.43 7.73
CA ILE A 89 10.86 7.43 6.98
C ILE A 89 11.06 6.05 7.63
N LEU A 90 9.95 5.40 7.99
CA LEU A 90 9.95 4.05 8.53
C LEU A 90 10.22 3.04 7.39
N MET A 91 11.13 2.11 7.63
CA MET A 91 11.55 1.13 6.63
C MET A 91 10.53 -0.02 6.51
N ASP A 92 10.29 -0.51 5.30
CA ASP A 92 9.27 -1.56 5.04
C ASP A 92 9.45 -2.81 5.92
N GLU A 93 10.69 -3.24 6.17
CA GLU A 93 11.02 -4.48 6.89
C GLU A 93 11.08 -4.30 8.43
N SER A 94 10.99 -3.07 8.95
CA SER A 94 10.96 -2.85 10.39
C SER A 94 9.54 -3.02 10.95
N THR A 95 9.45 -3.31 12.24
CA THR A 95 8.18 -3.46 12.94
C THR A 95 7.76 -2.16 13.64
N LEU A 96 6.47 -1.99 13.87
CA LEU A 96 5.95 -0.86 14.65
C LEU A 96 6.54 -0.82 16.07
N GLY A 97 6.80 -2.00 16.66
CA GLY A 97 7.46 -2.12 17.96
C GLY A 97 8.93 -1.72 17.93
N PHE A 98 9.66 -1.94 16.82
CA PHE A 98 11.04 -1.46 16.66
C PHE A 98 11.11 0.07 16.68
N HIS A 99 10.07 0.73 16.16
CA HIS A 99 9.95 2.19 16.14
C HIS A 99 9.27 2.77 17.39
N ASP A 100 9.02 1.95 18.42
CA ASP A 100 8.32 2.34 19.64
C ASP A 100 6.98 3.06 19.37
N VAL A 101 6.26 2.65 18.31
CA VAL A 101 5.00 3.28 17.93
C VAL A 101 3.97 3.08 19.05
N VAL A 102 3.54 4.18 19.65
CA VAL A 102 2.63 4.12 20.80
C VAL A 102 1.20 3.76 20.37
N PRO A 103 0.49 2.93 21.15
CA PRO A 103 -0.94 2.69 20.96
C PRO A 103 -1.74 3.99 20.89
N GLY A 104 -2.58 4.13 19.84
CA GLY A 104 -3.37 5.34 19.60
C GLY A 104 -2.60 6.50 18.96
N GLY A 105 -1.30 6.32 18.69
CA GLY A 105 -0.44 7.28 18.01
C GLY A 105 -0.95 7.66 16.62
N ILE A 106 -0.41 8.78 16.11
CA ILE A 106 -0.65 9.26 14.75
C ILE A 106 0.65 9.13 13.97
N LEU A 107 0.61 8.35 12.90
CA LEU A 107 1.65 8.28 11.88
C LEU A 107 1.33 9.31 10.80
N SER A 108 2.36 9.94 10.25
CA SER A 108 2.23 10.77 9.06
C SER A 108 2.51 9.91 7.83
N MET A 109 1.67 10.02 6.82
CA MET A 109 1.85 9.41 5.51
C MET A 109 2.00 10.51 4.48
N CYS A 110 3.04 10.44 3.67
CA CYS A 110 3.26 11.32 2.52
C CYS A 110 3.32 10.50 1.24
N ILE A 111 3.06 11.15 0.12
CA ILE A 111 3.22 10.56 -1.21
C ILE A 111 4.67 10.73 -1.68
N TRP A 112 5.23 9.69 -2.27
CA TRP A 112 6.56 9.73 -2.86
C TRP A 112 6.64 10.81 -3.95
N HIS A 113 7.58 11.75 -3.80
CA HIS A 113 7.67 12.96 -4.64
C HIS A 113 8.60 12.82 -5.84
N GLN A 114 9.42 11.77 -5.92
CA GLN A 114 10.37 11.65 -7.03
C GLN A 114 9.64 11.35 -8.33
N ASP A 115 10.29 11.70 -9.44
CA ASP A 115 9.81 11.42 -10.79
C ASP A 115 8.39 11.96 -11.08
N GLY A 116 7.91 12.97 -10.34
CA GLY A 116 6.60 13.60 -10.57
C GLY A 116 5.39 12.75 -10.18
N TRP A 117 5.58 11.77 -9.29
CA TRP A 117 4.51 10.87 -8.85
C TRP A 117 3.52 11.57 -7.92
N GLN A 118 3.99 12.50 -7.08
CA GLN A 118 3.12 13.23 -6.16
C GLN A 118 2.06 14.04 -6.90
N GLU A 119 2.45 14.79 -7.93
CA GLU A 119 1.53 15.59 -8.75
C GLU A 119 0.52 14.72 -9.48
N LEU A 120 0.96 13.56 -10.00
CA LEU A 120 0.08 12.59 -10.65
C LEU A 120 -0.95 12.00 -9.68
N VAL A 121 -0.50 11.57 -8.50
CA VAL A 121 -1.37 11.00 -7.47
C VAL A 121 -2.40 12.03 -7.03
N LEU A 122 -1.99 13.28 -6.76
CA LEU A 122 -2.89 14.36 -6.37
C LEU A 122 -3.90 14.71 -7.48
N ALA A 123 -3.45 14.82 -8.73
CA ALA A 123 -4.34 15.06 -9.88
C ALA A 123 -5.38 13.93 -10.03
N ALA A 124 -4.98 12.68 -9.86
CA ALA A 124 -5.88 11.54 -9.90
C ALA A 124 -6.83 11.49 -8.69
N MET A 125 -6.38 11.93 -7.51
CA MET A 125 -7.21 12.05 -6.32
C MET A 125 -8.30 13.12 -6.45
N GLU A 126 -7.99 14.20 -7.16
CA GLU A 126 -8.94 15.28 -7.47
C GLU A 126 -9.86 14.93 -8.64
N GLY A 127 -9.42 14.04 -9.54
CA GLY A 127 -10.17 13.67 -10.74
C GLY A 127 -10.10 14.70 -11.87
N ASP A 128 -9.11 15.59 -11.83
CA ASP A 128 -8.94 16.66 -12.82
C ASP A 128 -8.25 16.12 -14.09
N THR A 129 -9.04 15.93 -15.15
CA THR A 129 -8.55 15.45 -16.45
C THR A 129 -7.57 16.42 -17.13
N SER A 130 -7.68 17.72 -16.85
CA SER A 130 -6.79 18.73 -17.42
C SER A 130 -5.39 18.64 -16.80
N LYS A 131 -5.31 18.33 -15.50
CA LYS A 131 -4.02 18.03 -14.85
C LYS A 131 -3.46 16.71 -15.32
N LEU A 132 -4.29 15.66 -15.39
CA LEU A 132 -3.86 14.33 -15.81
C LEU A 132 -3.25 14.31 -17.22
N SER A 133 -3.85 15.00 -18.19
CA SER A 133 -3.32 15.09 -19.56
C SER A 133 -1.91 15.69 -19.63
N CYS A 134 -1.55 16.53 -18.65
CA CYS A 134 -0.25 17.18 -18.56
C CYS A 134 0.81 16.37 -17.78
N LEU A 135 0.48 15.16 -17.31
CA LEU A 135 1.33 14.39 -16.39
C LEU A 135 1.78 13.03 -16.95
N GLY A 136 1.88 12.93 -18.28
CA GLY A 136 2.50 11.76 -18.93
C GLY A 136 1.70 10.47 -18.81
N VAL A 137 0.36 10.57 -18.81
CA VAL A 137 -0.55 9.41 -18.83
C VAL A 137 -0.97 8.98 -20.24
N THR A 138 -0.56 9.73 -21.25
CA THR A 138 -0.90 9.50 -22.67
C THR A 138 0.37 9.54 -23.52
N GLU A 139 0.41 8.81 -24.64
CA GLU A 139 1.60 8.76 -25.52
C GLU A 139 1.89 10.11 -26.20
N ASP A 140 0.87 10.93 -26.41
CA ASP A 140 0.98 12.27 -27.00
C ASP A 140 1.41 13.36 -26.00
N SER A 141 1.49 13.03 -24.70
CA SER A 141 1.89 13.99 -23.68
C SER A 141 3.35 14.43 -23.86
N LEU A 142 3.58 15.74 -23.81
CA LEU A 142 4.91 16.34 -23.81
C LEU A 142 5.60 16.29 -22.43
N TYR A 143 4.90 15.78 -21.41
CA TYR A 143 5.45 15.68 -20.06
C TYR A 143 6.72 14.81 -20.05
N ARG A 144 7.77 15.31 -19.41
CA ARG A 144 9.06 14.62 -19.25
C ARG A 144 9.63 14.95 -17.88
N THR A 145 10.26 13.95 -17.27
CA THR A 145 11.00 14.06 -16.02
C THR A 145 12.48 13.80 -16.29
N PRO A 146 13.39 14.19 -15.39
CA PRO A 146 14.81 13.86 -15.54
C PRO A 146 15.05 12.36 -15.78
N HIS A 147 14.29 11.49 -15.10
CA HIS A 147 14.36 10.06 -15.32
C HIS A 147 13.80 9.63 -16.67
N SER A 148 12.62 10.14 -17.06
CA SER A 148 11.96 9.71 -18.30
C SER A 148 12.72 10.11 -19.56
N THR A 149 13.48 11.22 -19.53
CA THR A 149 14.34 11.63 -20.65
C THR A 149 15.49 10.66 -20.95
N LEU A 150 15.88 9.83 -19.99
CA LEU A 150 16.96 8.86 -20.14
C LEU A 150 16.47 7.49 -20.63
N LEU A 151 15.14 7.31 -20.74
CA LEU A 151 14.54 6.04 -21.16
C LEU A 151 14.61 5.86 -22.68
N ARG A 152 14.82 4.61 -23.10
CA ARG A 152 14.63 4.20 -24.52
C ARG A 152 13.15 4.14 -24.84
N ALA A 153 12.80 4.12 -26.12
CA ALA A 153 11.41 4.18 -26.60
C ALA A 153 10.50 3.12 -25.96
N GLU A 154 10.95 1.87 -25.84
CA GLU A 154 10.15 0.78 -25.25
C GLU A 154 9.90 1.00 -23.76
N LYS A 155 10.95 1.32 -23.00
CA LYS A 155 10.85 1.63 -21.57
C LYS A 155 10.05 2.90 -21.30
N TYR A 156 10.08 3.86 -22.23
CA TYR A 156 9.30 5.08 -22.14
C TYR A 156 7.80 4.80 -22.27
N LYS A 157 7.41 3.86 -23.15
CA LYS A 157 6.02 3.40 -23.25
C LYS A 157 5.56 2.68 -21.98
N GLU A 158 6.39 1.81 -21.41
CA GLU A 158 6.11 1.17 -20.12
C GLU A 158 5.94 2.21 -19.01
N TRP A 159 6.82 3.22 -18.97
CA TRP A 159 6.73 4.32 -18.00
C TRP A 159 5.42 5.13 -18.11
N ILE A 160 4.95 5.41 -19.33
CA ILE A 160 3.61 6.03 -19.53
C ILE A 160 2.50 5.09 -19.07
N ALA A 161 2.59 3.80 -19.43
CA ALA A 161 1.56 2.82 -19.09
C ALA A 161 1.41 2.64 -17.57
N ASP A 162 2.53 2.63 -16.83
CA ASP A 162 2.54 2.58 -15.37
C ASP A 162 1.87 3.83 -14.77
N ARG A 163 2.19 5.02 -15.29
CA ARG A 163 1.54 6.27 -14.87
C ARG A 163 0.05 6.27 -15.12
N ALA A 164 -0.36 5.87 -16.33
CA ALA A 164 -1.76 5.79 -16.71
C ALA A 164 -2.53 4.80 -15.82
N PHE A 165 -1.94 3.64 -15.52
CA PHE A 165 -2.55 2.66 -14.62
C PHE A 165 -2.68 3.18 -13.19
N VAL A 166 -1.63 3.80 -12.63
CA VAL A 166 -1.67 4.33 -11.26
C VAL A 166 -2.74 5.43 -11.15
N ALA A 167 -2.80 6.33 -12.13
CA ALA A 167 -3.87 7.33 -12.19
C ALA A 167 -5.25 6.68 -12.27
N LEU A 168 -5.41 5.63 -13.09
CA LEU A 168 -6.67 4.91 -13.23
C LEU A 168 -7.09 4.26 -11.92
N TYR A 169 -6.16 3.61 -11.21
CA TYR A 169 -6.39 2.99 -9.92
C TYR A 169 -6.90 4.01 -8.89
N ILE A 170 -6.23 5.14 -8.76
CA ILE A 170 -6.56 6.19 -7.79
C ILE A 170 -7.89 6.88 -8.14
N ALA A 171 -8.08 7.30 -9.41
CA ALA A 171 -9.31 7.92 -9.86
C ALA A 171 -10.51 6.99 -9.67
N THR A 172 -10.32 5.69 -9.93
CA THR A 172 -11.33 4.66 -9.68
C THR A 172 -11.64 4.53 -8.19
N HIS A 173 -10.63 4.49 -7.33
CA HIS A 173 -10.82 4.44 -5.88
C HIS A 173 -11.63 5.66 -5.37
N ARG A 174 -11.39 6.84 -5.94
CA ARG A 174 -12.11 8.08 -5.59
C ARG A 174 -13.49 8.20 -6.25
N GLY A 175 -13.79 7.37 -7.25
CA GLY A 175 -15.08 7.36 -7.95
C GLY A 175 -15.19 8.42 -9.06
N HIS A 176 -14.07 8.99 -9.49
CA HIS A 176 -14.00 10.04 -10.51
C HIS A 176 -14.24 9.46 -11.91
N THR A 177 -15.52 9.21 -12.21
CA THR A 177 -15.93 8.47 -13.41
C THR A 177 -15.45 9.12 -14.71
N GLU A 178 -15.41 10.45 -14.79
CA GLU A 178 -14.91 11.16 -15.97
C GLU A 178 -13.39 11.02 -16.14
N ALA A 179 -12.62 11.05 -15.04
CA ALA A 179 -11.18 10.78 -15.09
C ALA A 179 -10.90 9.32 -15.48
N VAL A 180 -11.66 8.38 -14.93
CA VAL A 180 -11.57 6.96 -15.30
C VAL A 180 -11.86 6.77 -16.79
N ARG A 181 -12.92 7.41 -17.32
CA ARG A 181 -13.25 7.39 -18.75
C ARG A 181 -12.11 7.94 -19.60
N PHE A 182 -11.63 9.14 -19.27
CA PHE A 182 -10.52 9.77 -19.97
C PHE A 182 -9.29 8.85 -20.03
N LEU A 183 -8.91 8.24 -18.91
CA LEU A 183 -7.75 7.35 -18.86
C LEU A 183 -7.94 6.10 -19.71
N LEU A 184 -9.12 5.47 -19.66
CA LEU A 184 -9.43 4.27 -20.46
C LEU A 184 -9.48 4.58 -21.96
N GLU A 185 -10.09 5.70 -22.36
CA GLU A 185 -10.13 6.16 -23.75
C GLU A 185 -8.73 6.46 -24.31
N ASN A 186 -7.79 6.85 -23.44
CA ASN A 186 -6.38 7.06 -23.79
C ASN A 186 -5.50 5.81 -23.58
N GLY A 187 -6.09 4.63 -23.43
CA GLY A 187 -5.37 3.37 -23.43
C GLY A 187 -4.79 2.91 -22.09
N ALA A 188 -5.21 3.50 -20.96
CA ALA A 188 -4.82 2.98 -19.65
C ALA A 188 -5.25 1.51 -19.48
N ASN A 189 -4.31 0.66 -19.07
CA ASN A 189 -4.56 -0.77 -18.92
C ASN A 189 -5.36 -1.07 -17.63
N CYS A 190 -6.65 -1.40 -17.78
CA CYS A 190 -7.52 -1.76 -16.65
C CYS A 190 -7.20 -3.13 -16.00
N LEU A 191 -6.40 -3.97 -16.67
CA LEU A 191 -5.98 -5.30 -16.21
C LEU A 191 -4.64 -5.27 -15.46
N ALA A 192 -3.93 -4.14 -15.51
CA ALA A 192 -2.70 -3.98 -14.73
C ALA A 192 -2.98 -4.07 -13.22
N LYS A 193 -1.94 -4.41 -12.47
CA LYS A 193 -2.03 -4.74 -11.05
C LYS A 193 -1.05 -3.91 -10.24
N THR A 194 -1.49 -3.50 -9.06
CA THR A 194 -0.58 -2.99 -8.03
C THR A 194 0.33 -4.12 -7.53
N PRO A 195 1.41 -3.83 -6.80
CA PRO A 195 2.26 -4.87 -6.24
C PRO A 195 1.56 -5.82 -5.25
N VAL A 196 0.39 -5.42 -4.70
CA VAL A 196 -0.48 -6.32 -3.91
C VAL A 196 -1.51 -7.08 -4.76
N GLY A 197 -1.37 -7.05 -6.09
CA GLY A 197 -2.19 -7.81 -7.03
C GLY A 197 -3.54 -7.19 -7.36
N ARG A 198 -3.81 -5.95 -6.95
CA ARG A 198 -5.12 -5.31 -7.14
C ARG A 198 -5.21 -4.59 -8.47
N THR A 199 -6.32 -4.80 -9.17
CA THR A 199 -6.70 -4.05 -10.38
C THR A 199 -7.60 -2.86 -10.02
N ALA A 200 -7.87 -1.98 -10.98
CA ALA A 200 -8.85 -0.89 -10.82
C ALA A 200 -10.25 -1.44 -10.40
N LEU A 201 -10.64 -2.62 -10.89
CA LEU A 201 -11.93 -3.21 -10.53
C LEU A 201 -12.00 -3.63 -9.05
N HIS A 202 -10.88 -4.03 -8.44
CA HIS A 202 -10.83 -4.34 -7.01
C HIS A 202 -11.16 -3.12 -6.15
N VAL A 203 -10.56 -1.96 -6.45
CA VAL A 203 -10.83 -0.72 -5.71
C VAL A 203 -12.22 -0.15 -6.00
N ALA A 204 -12.70 -0.25 -7.24
CA ALA A 204 -14.07 0.15 -7.58
C ALA A 204 -15.10 -0.65 -6.76
N ALA A 205 -14.88 -1.96 -6.64
CA ALA A 205 -15.73 -2.87 -5.88
C ALA A 205 -15.62 -2.65 -4.36
N ALA A 206 -14.42 -2.37 -3.85
CA ALA A 206 -14.19 -2.06 -2.45
C ALA A 206 -14.90 -0.78 -1.98
N MET A 207 -14.89 0.24 -2.84
CA MET A 207 -15.51 1.52 -2.57
C MET A 207 -16.99 1.58 -2.97
N GLY A 208 -17.46 0.65 -3.81
CA GLY A 208 -18.84 0.57 -4.26
C GLY A 208 -19.19 1.56 -5.37
N HIS A 209 -18.20 2.01 -6.15
CA HIS A 209 -18.37 2.98 -7.22
C HIS A 209 -18.97 2.33 -8.48
N VAL A 210 -20.30 2.22 -8.49
CA VAL A 210 -21.08 1.54 -9.55
C VAL A 210 -20.75 2.04 -10.96
N SER A 211 -20.64 3.35 -11.13
CA SER A 211 -20.33 3.94 -12.44
C SER A 211 -18.96 3.53 -12.95
N CYS A 212 -17.95 3.54 -12.08
CA CYS A 212 -16.60 3.05 -12.41
C CYS A 212 -16.59 1.54 -12.67
N ILE A 213 -17.35 0.74 -11.89
CA ILE A 213 -17.49 -0.70 -12.13
C ILE A 213 -18.03 -0.97 -13.54
N ASN A 214 -19.15 -0.32 -13.91
CA ASN A 214 -19.74 -0.53 -15.24
C ASN A 214 -18.76 -0.15 -16.34
N LEU A 215 -18.11 1.00 -16.21
CA LEU A 215 -17.15 1.50 -17.19
C LEU A 215 -15.95 0.56 -17.34
N LEU A 216 -15.33 0.10 -16.24
CA LEU A 216 -14.24 -0.87 -16.29
C LEU A 216 -14.66 -2.18 -16.95
N LEU A 217 -15.89 -2.64 -16.68
CA LEU A 217 -16.44 -3.85 -17.30
C LEU A 217 -16.86 -3.66 -18.77
N ASP A 218 -17.03 -2.42 -19.24
CA ASP A 218 -17.20 -2.10 -20.66
C ASP A 218 -15.84 -2.16 -21.40
N TYR A 219 -14.74 -1.96 -20.66
CA TYR A 219 -13.35 -2.09 -21.12
C TYR A 219 -12.75 -3.47 -20.72
N ASP A 220 -13.56 -4.53 -20.73
CA ASP A 220 -13.14 -5.92 -20.54
C ASP A 220 -12.39 -6.24 -19.23
N ALA A 221 -12.59 -5.45 -18.16
CA ALA A 221 -12.00 -5.77 -16.87
C ALA A 221 -12.50 -7.13 -16.33
N VAL A 222 -11.57 -7.92 -15.79
CA VAL A 222 -11.83 -9.31 -15.39
C VAL A 222 -12.28 -9.42 -13.93
N LEU A 223 -13.45 -10.04 -13.71
CA LEU A 223 -14.07 -10.23 -12.40
C LEU A 223 -13.45 -11.36 -11.55
N SER A 224 -12.74 -12.28 -12.19
CA SER A 224 -12.14 -13.46 -11.56
C SER A 224 -10.69 -13.25 -11.13
N GLU A 225 -10.12 -12.08 -11.40
CA GLU A 225 -8.77 -11.75 -10.95
C GLU A 225 -8.71 -11.77 -9.43
N LYS A 226 -7.63 -12.33 -8.90
CA LYS A 226 -7.35 -12.39 -7.47
C LYS A 226 -6.19 -11.48 -7.12
N ASP A 227 -6.32 -10.78 -6.01
CA ASP A 227 -5.22 -10.08 -5.37
C ASP A 227 -4.30 -11.07 -4.62
N LEU A 228 -3.23 -10.57 -3.99
CA LEU A 228 -2.29 -11.43 -3.25
C LEU A 228 -2.91 -12.10 -2.03
N LYS A 229 -4.04 -11.60 -1.52
CA LYS A 229 -4.81 -12.23 -0.43
C LYS A 229 -5.80 -13.27 -0.97
N GLY A 230 -5.80 -13.50 -2.28
CA GLY A 230 -6.67 -14.45 -2.96
C GLY A 230 -8.10 -13.93 -3.15
N GLU A 231 -8.35 -12.64 -2.91
CA GLU A 231 -9.68 -12.05 -3.00
C GLU A 231 -9.95 -11.52 -4.40
N THR A 232 -11.11 -11.86 -4.94
CA THR A 232 -11.68 -11.25 -6.15
C THR A 232 -12.36 -9.92 -5.86
N PRO A 233 -12.59 -9.05 -6.86
CA PRO A 233 -13.36 -7.81 -6.66
C PRO A 233 -14.71 -8.03 -5.99
N ILE A 234 -15.40 -9.13 -6.33
CA ILE A 234 -16.70 -9.49 -5.74
C ILE A 234 -16.56 -9.89 -4.27
N GLU A 235 -15.52 -10.64 -3.91
CA GLU A 235 -15.27 -11.05 -2.53
C GLU A 235 -14.92 -9.85 -1.64
N ILE A 236 -14.12 -8.91 -2.14
CA ILE A 236 -13.83 -7.65 -1.45
C ILE A 236 -15.12 -6.85 -1.24
N ALA A 237 -15.94 -6.68 -2.28
CA ALA A 237 -17.24 -6.00 -2.17
C ALA A 237 -18.13 -6.66 -1.11
N ARG A 238 -18.21 -8.00 -1.08
CA ARG A 238 -18.98 -8.73 -0.07
C ARG A 238 -18.45 -8.51 1.34
N ARG A 239 -17.13 -8.61 1.54
CA ARG A 239 -16.47 -8.40 2.84
C ARG A 239 -16.71 -6.98 3.36
N LEU A 240 -16.69 -5.99 2.48
CA LEU A 240 -16.96 -4.58 2.80
C LEU A 240 -18.44 -4.20 2.71
N LYS A 241 -19.35 -5.17 2.56
CA LYS A 241 -20.81 -4.98 2.48
C LYS A 241 -21.27 -4.01 1.36
N ARG A 242 -20.54 -3.97 0.24
CA ARG A 242 -20.88 -3.23 -0.98
C ARG A 242 -21.84 -4.04 -1.86
N THR A 243 -23.14 -3.92 -1.59
CA THR A 243 -24.18 -4.71 -2.29
C THR A 243 -24.37 -4.34 -3.75
N ALA A 244 -23.93 -3.14 -4.17
CA ALA A 244 -24.16 -2.63 -5.50
C ALA A 244 -23.46 -3.45 -6.61
N MET A 245 -22.32 -4.08 -6.31
CA MET A 245 -21.61 -4.97 -7.23
C MET A 245 -22.50 -6.13 -7.71
N ASN A 246 -23.27 -6.75 -6.80
CA ASN A 246 -24.18 -7.85 -7.14
C ASN A 246 -25.32 -7.39 -8.06
N LEU A 247 -25.82 -6.16 -7.85
CA LEU A 247 -26.87 -5.59 -8.69
C LEU A 247 -26.38 -5.32 -10.11
N VAL A 248 -25.15 -4.83 -10.26
CA VAL A 248 -24.51 -4.62 -11.58
C VAL A 248 -24.41 -5.95 -12.35
N LEU A 249 -23.91 -6.99 -11.69
CA LEU A 249 -23.76 -8.31 -12.30
C LEU A 249 -25.11 -8.92 -12.67
N TRP A 250 -26.12 -8.77 -11.81
CA TRP A 250 -27.46 -9.26 -12.10
C TRP A 250 -28.09 -8.57 -13.32
N ARG A 251 -27.96 -7.24 -13.42
CA ARG A 251 -28.44 -6.48 -14.59
C ARG A 251 -27.76 -6.91 -15.88
N ARG A 252 -26.43 -7.10 -15.86
CA ARG A 252 -25.66 -7.56 -17.04
C ARG A 252 -26.00 -9.00 -17.45
N ARG A 253 -26.23 -9.91 -16.49
CA ARG A 253 -26.70 -11.27 -16.77
C ARG A 253 -28.12 -11.29 -17.35
N GLY A 254 -29.02 -10.43 -16.86
CA GLY A 254 -30.38 -10.29 -17.38
C GLY A 254 -30.45 -9.67 -18.78
N ALA A 255 -29.52 -8.78 -19.13
CA ALA A 255 -29.40 -8.22 -20.48
C ALA A 255 -28.90 -9.23 -21.53
N SER A 256 -28.35 -10.38 -21.09
CA SER A 256 -27.76 -11.40 -21.96
C SER A 256 -28.76 -12.48 -22.45
N THR A 257 -30.08 -12.33 -22.24
CA THR A 257 -31.09 -13.21 -22.84
C THR A 257 -31.70 -12.58 -24.09
N PRO A 258 -31.32 -12.97 -25.32
CA PRO A 258 -32.03 -12.54 -26.50
C PRO A 258 -33.33 -13.35 -26.63
N GLY A 259 -34.45 -12.62 -26.77
CA GLY A 259 -35.72 -13.23 -27.11
C GLY A 259 -35.63 -13.96 -28.46
N ARG A 260 -35.78 -15.29 -28.44
CA ARG A 260 -36.25 -16.02 -29.61
C ARG A 260 -37.78 -15.97 -29.62
N ARG A 261 -38.31 -14.94 -30.28
CA ARG A 261 -39.56 -15.08 -31.03
C ARG A 261 -39.19 -15.68 -32.39
N SER A 262 -39.67 -16.88 -32.67
CA SER A 262 -39.93 -17.32 -34.03
C SER A 262 -41.17 -18.20 -33.99
N LYS A 263 -42.09 -17.84 -34.87
CA LYS A 263 -43.41 -18.40 -35.12
C LYS A 263 -43.37 -19.88 -35.47
#